data_AF-A0A662L6G2-F1
#
_entry.id   AF-A0A662L6G2-F1
#
_cell.length_a   1.000
_cell.length_b   1.000
_cell.length_c   1.000
_cell.angle_alpha   90.00
_cell.angle_beta   90.00
_cell.angle_gamma   90.00
#
_symmetry.space_group_name_H-M   'P 1'
#
loop_
_entity.id
_entity.type
_entity.pdbx_description
1 polymer ?
#
loop_
_entity_poly.entity_id
_entity_poly.type
_entity_poly.pdbx_seq_one_letter_code
_entity_poly.pdbx_strand_id
1 'polypeptide(L)'
;AFEEAREEIQRKEAKKKISNKPTNFAQHTHKEDIEKDMKIVMEKLSKLNGRAIPLSKLCKNKDELLSILLPLLFLAKEGNILIWQEDFPYGEIYVKLNHGS
;
A
#
# COMPACT_ATOMS: atom_id res chain seq x y z
N ALA A 1 36.34 -12.26 21.87
CA ALA A 1 36.12 -13.22 20.76
C ALA A 1 34.79 -13.98 20.90
N PHE A 2 34.53 -14.71 22.00
CA PHE A 2 33.28 -15.49 22.17
C PHE A 2 32.03 -14.61 22.42
N GLU A 3 32.18 -13.47 23.09
CA GLU A 3 31.10 -12.51 23.38
C GLU A 3 30.54 -11.87 22.09
N GLU A 4 31.44 -11.45 21.20
CA GLU A 4 31.12 -10.79 19.93
C GLU A 4 30.37 -11.73 18.97
N ALA A 5 30.73 -13.02 18.97
CA ALA A 5 30.01 -14.05 18.24
C ALA A 5 28.57 -14.23 18.75
N ARG A 6 28.33 -14.10 20.07
CA ARG A 6 26.97 -14.19 20.66
C ARG A 6 26.13 -12.96 20.35
N GLU A 7 26.72 -11.77 20.34
CA GLU A 7 26.03 -10.55 19.93
C GLU A 7 25.62 -10.59 18.46
N GLU A 8 26.49 -11.09 17.58
CA GLU A 8 26.17 -11.19 16.16
C GLU A 8 25.06 -12.22 15.88
N ILE A 9 25.08 -13.37 16.58
CA ILE A 9 23.99 -14.36 16.49
C ILE A 9 22.67 -13.75 16.95
N GLN A 10 22.65 -13.05 18.10
CA GLN A 10 21.44 -12.39 18.60
C GLN A 10 20.91 -11.30 17.64
N ARG A 11 21.78 -10.51 17.01
CA ARG A 11 21.37 -9.53 15.99
C ARG A 11 20.79 -10.21 14.75
N LYS A 12 21.37 -11.32 14.30
CA LYS A 12 20.86 -12.09 13.15
C LYS A 12 19.52 -12.74 13.46
N GLU A 13 19.33 -13.24 14.68
CA GLU A 13 18.06 -13.82 15.13
C GLU A 13 16.95 -12.77 15.29
N ALA A 14 17.27 -11.58 15.82
CA ALA A 14 16.33 -10.47 15.91
C ALA A 14 15.85 -10.02 14.51
N LYS A 15 16.75 -9.96 13.52
CA LYS A 15 16.40 -9.65 12.13
C LYS A 15 15.53 -10.72 11.48
N LYS A 16 15.78 -12.01 11.76
CA LYS A 16 14.94 -13.12 11.27
C LYS A 16 13.52 -13.11 11.84
N LYS A 17 13.34 -12.74 13.11
CA LYS A 17 12.01 -12.65 13.75
C LYS A 17 11.13 -11.55 13.17
N ILE A 18 11.72 -10.49 12.63
CA ILE A 18 10.97 -9.41 11.95
C ILE A 18 10.54 -9.85 10.53
N SER A 19 11.35 -10.68 9.85
CA SER A 19 11.08 -11.15 8.49
C SER A 19 9.99 -12.22 8.37
N ASN A 20 9.68 -12.94 9.45
CA ASN A 20 8.75 -14.08 9.44
C ASN A 20 7.44 -13.83 10.19
N LYS A 21 7.12 -12.58 10.54
CA LYS A 21 5.75 -12.28 10.95
C LYS A 21 4.89 -12.38 9.68
N PRO A 22 3.93 -13.32 9.58
CA PRO A 22 2.94 -13.23 8.53
C PRO A 22 2.26 -11.88 8.71
N THR A 23 2.52 -10.95 7.79
CA THR A 23 1.66 -9.79 7.63
C THR A 23 0.26 -10.35 7.49
N ASN A 24 -0.62 -10.03 8.44
CA ASN A 24 -2.00 -10.51 8.55
C ASN A 24 -2.90 -10.04 7.39
N PHE A 25 -2.40 -9.99 6.15
CA PHE A 25 -3.17 -9.69 4.96
C PHE A 25 -4.40 -10.61 4.84
N ALA A 26 -4.26 -11.88 5.25
CA ALA A 26 -5.36 -12.84 5.23
C ALA A 26 -6.55 -12.43 6.12
N GLN A 27 -6.31 -11.74 7.25
CA GLN A 27 -7.39 -11.30 8.14
C GLN A 27 -8.18 -10.11 7.57
N HIS A 28 -7.60 -9.30 6.68
CA HIS A 28 -8.28 -8.18 6.02
C HIS A 28 -8.91 -8.54 4.67
N THR A 29 -8.87 -9.83 4.27
CA THR A 29 -9.38 -10.28 2.95
C THR A 29 -10.80 -10.83 3.03
N HIS A 30 -11.55 -10.58 4.12
CA HIS A 30 -13.00 -10.76 4.05
C HIS A 30 -13.56 -9.74 3.05
N LYS A 31 -14.49 -10.18 2.19
CA LYS A 31 -15.01 -9.35 1.09
C LYS A 31 -15.61 -8.02 1.59
N GLU A 32 -16.27 -8.06 2.75
CA GLU A 32 -16.81 -6.87 3.44
C GLU A 32 -15.71 -5.89 3.88
N ASP A 33 -14.55 -6.37 4.32
CA ASP A 33 -13.43 -5.52 4.72
C ASP A 33 -12.85 -4.78 3.51
N ILE A 34 -12.71 -5.45 2.36
CA ILE A 34 -12.22 -4.80 1.13
C ILE A 34 -13.18 -3.73 0.61
N GLU A 35 -14.49 -3.98 0.60
CA GLU A 35 -15.47 -2.97 0.17
C GLU A 35 -15.46 -1.73 1.08
N LYS A 36 -15.27 -1.95 2.39
CA LYS A 36 -15.11 -0.86 3.37
C LYS A 36 -13.82 -0.06 3.10
N ASP A 37 -12.71 -0.73 2.86
CA ASP A 37 -11.43 -0.08 2.56
C ASP A 37 -11.49 0.70 1.24
N MET A 38 -12.17 0.18 0.22
CA MET A 38 -12.42 0.89 -1.04
C MET A 38 -13.22 2.18 -0.83
N LYS A 39 -14.25 2.16 0.04
CA LYS A 39 -15.01 3.37 0.40
C LYS A 39 -14.11 4.42 1.05
N ILE A 40 -13.27 4.02 2.01
CA ILE A 40 -12.33 4.93 2.70
C ILE A 40 -11.37 5.57 1.69
N VAL A 41 -10.84 4.80 0.75
CA VAL A 41 -9.94 5.31 -0.30
C VAL A 41 -10.70 6.27 -1.23
N MET A 42 -11.93 5.94 -1.64
CA MET A 42 -12.75 6.81 -2.48
C MET A 42 -13.09 8.14 -1.79
N GLU A 43 -13.44 8.14 -0.51
CA GLU A 43 -13.69 9.36 0.26
C GLU A 43 -12.44 10.26 0.32
N LYS A 44 -11.25 9.64 0.46
CA LYS A 44 -9.97 10.35 0.44
C LYS A 44 -9.68 10.95 -0.93
N LEU A 45 -9.91 10.20 -2.01
CA LEU A 45 -9.70 10.66 -3.39
C LEU A 45 -10.72 11.74 -3.80
N SER A 46 -11.96 11.66 -3.34
CA SER A 46 -13.03 12.63 -3.63
C SER A 46 -12.69 14.05 -3.15
N LYS A 47 -11.85 14.19 -2.12
CA LYS A 47 -11.38 15.48 -1.61
C LYS A 47 -10.36 16.17 -2.52
N LEU A 48 -9.91 15.51 -3.59
CA LEU A 48 -8.75 15.92 -4.38
C LEU A 48 -9.11 16.65 -5.70
N ASN A 49 -10.35 17.11 -5.83
CA ASN A 49 -10.88 17.90 -6.96
C ASN A 49 -10.55 17.29 -8.35
N GLY A 50 -10.51 15.96 -8.45
CA GLY A 50 -10.26 15.25 -9.71
C GLY A 50 -8.84 15.38 -10.29
N ARG A 51 -7.91 16.01 -9.56
CA ARG A 51 -6.51 16.13 -10.01
C ARG A 51 -5.76 14.82 -9.85
N ALA A 52 -4.85 14.57 -10.77
CA ALA A 52 -3.87 13.50 -10.65
C ALA A 52 -2.99 13.74 -9.43
N ILE A 53 -2.80 12.72 -8.59
CA ILE A 53 -2.00 12.83 -7.38
C ILE A 53 -0.99 11.68 -7.32
N PRO A 54 0.29 11.99 -7.02
CA PRO A 54 1.29 10.95 -6.82
C PRO A 54 0.97 10.15 -5.56
N LEU A 55 1.16 8.83 -5.64
CA LEU A 55 0.88 7.88 -4.57
C LEU A 55 1.69 8.19 -3.30
N SER A 56 2.91 8.74 -3.45
CA SER A 56 3.73 9.25 -2.34
C SER A 56 3.07 10.37 -1.53
N LYS A 57 2.13 11.12 -2.11
CA LYS A 57 1.32 12.12 -1.38
C LYS A 57 0.05 11.54 -0.78
N LEU A 58 -0.38 10.36 -1.24
CA LEU A 58 -1.54 9.67 -0.70
C LEU A 58 -1.18 8.89 0.56
N CYS A 59 0.02 8.31 0.65
CA CYS A 59 0.49 7.53 1.79
C CYS A 59 1.72 8.17 2.44
N LYS A 60 1.73 8.26 3.78
CA LYS A 60 2.88 8.82 4.51
C LYS A 60 3.96 7.79 4.83
N ASN A 61 3.59 6.52 4.93
CA ASN A 61 4.47 5.42 5.33
C ASN A 61 4.13 4.14 4.56
N LYS A 62 4.99 3.13 4.72
CA LYS A 62 4.85 1.85 4.02
C LYS A 62 3.62 1.07 4.47
N ASP A 63 3.26 1.13 5.74
CA ASP A 63 2.09 0.43 6.26
C ASP A 63 0.78 0.98 5.67
N GLU A 64 0.66 2.30 5.55
CA GLU A 64 -0.44 2.97 4.84
C GLU A 64 -0.46 2.62 3.36
N LEU A 65 0.71 2.48 2.71
CA LEU A 65 0.77 2.04 1.33
C LEU A 65 0.22 0.62 1.18
N LEU A 66 0.65 -0.30 2.05
CA LEU A 66 0.22 -1.70 2.01
C LEU A 66 -1.29 -1.84 2.25
N SER A 67 -1.88 -1.03 3.14
CA SER A 67 -3.32 -1.09 3.41
C SER A 67 -4.17 -0.55 2.26
N ILE A 68 -3.70 0.46 1.51
CA ILE A 68 -4.49 1.03 0.42
C ILE A 68 -4.18 0.44 -0.95
N LEU A 69 -3.07 -0.27 -1.12
CA LEU A 69 -2.64 -0.80 -2.41
C LEU A 69 -3.69 -1.73 -3.01
N LEU A 70 -4.20 -2.68 -2.22
CA LEU A 70 -5.19 -3.63 -2.69
C LEU A 70 -6.53 -2.95 -3.05
N PRO A 71 -7.13 -2.10 -2.18
CA PRO A 71 -8.31 -1.31 -2.54
C PRO A 71 -8.12 -0.43 -3.79
N LEU A 72 -6.96 0.22 -3.95
CA LEU A 72 -6.64 1.01 -5.16
C LEU A 72 -6.67 0.15 -6.43
N LEU A 73 -6.07 -1.04 -6.39
CA LEU A 73 -6.08 -1.95 -7.53
C LEU A 73 -7.50 -2.40 -7.89
N PHE A 74 -8.36 -2.65 -6.90
CA PHE A 74 -9.77 -2.97 -7.15
C PHE A 74 -10.53 -1.78 -7.75
N LEU A 75 -10.35 -0.58 -7.22
CA LEU A 75 -10.97 0.63 -7.77
C LEU A 75 -10.55 0.89 -9.22
N ALA A 76 -9.28 0.65 -9.55
CA ALA A 76 -8.78 0.76 -10.92
C ALA A 76 -9.37 -0.31 -11.83
N LYS A 77 -9.46 -1.56 -11.34
CA LYS A 77 -10.10 -2.67 -12.06
C LYS A 77 -11.57 -2.40 -12.37
N GLU A 78 -12.29 -1.74 -11.47
CA GLU A 78 -13.70 -1.34 -11.67
C GLU A 78 -13.86 -0.09 -12.53
N GLY A 79 -12.77 0.58 -12.90
CA GLY A 79 -12.80 1.81 -13.70
C GLY A 79 -13.20 3.06 -12.92
N ASN A 80 -13.23 3.00 -11.58
CA ASN A 80 -13.51 4.17 -10.73
C ASN A 80 -12.34 5.18 -10.75
N ILE A 81 -11.12 4.69 -10.96
CA ILE A 81 -9.88 5.49 -10.98
C ILE A 81 -8.96 5.07 -12.12
N LEU A 82 -8.10 6.00 -12.51
CA LEU A 82 -6.97 5.78 -13.41
C LEU A 82 -5.69 5.70 -12.57
N ILE A 83 -4.88 4.68 -12.84
CA ILE A 83 -3.55 4.49 -12.25
C ILE A 83 -2.54 4.35 -13.37
N TRP A 84 -1.43 5.09 -13.30
CA TRP A 84 -0.33 4.99 -14.27
C TRP A 84 1.02 5.32 -13.62
N GLN A 85 2.10 4.98 -14.32
CA GLN A 85 3.45 5.43 -14.03
C GLN A 85 3.96 6.23 -15.23
N GLU A 86 4.59 7.38 -15.00
CA GLU A 86 5.23 8.13 -16.07
C GLU A 86 6.49 7.40 -16.57
N ASP A 87 7.38 7.05 -15.64
CA ASP A 87 8.62 6.33 -15.93
C ASP A 87 8.50 4.85 -15.53
N PHE A 88 8.07 4.00 -16.46
CA PHE A 88 7.99 2.56 -16.21
C PHE A 88 9.31 1.84 -16.55
N PRO A 89 9.82 0.92 -15.71
CA PRO A 89 9.31 0.52 -14.39
C PRO A 89 9.87 1.36 -13.23
N TYR A 90 9.20 1.27 -12.07
CA TYR A 90 9.61 1.84 -10.78
C TYR A 90 9.58 3.37 -10.63
N GLY A 91 9.02 4.09 -11.60
CA GLY A 91 8.71 5.52 -11.45
C GLY A 91 7.54 5.80 -10.51
N GLU A 92 7.28 7.08 -10.29
CA GLU A 92 6.19 7.55 -9.44
C GLU A 92 4.84 7.06 -9.97
N ILE A 93 4.02 6.48 -9.09
CA ILE A 93 2.66 6.05 -9.43
C ILE A 93 1.72 7.21 -9.22
N TYR A 94 0.88 7.50 -10.21
CA TYR A 94 -0.16 8.52 -10.13
C TYR A 94 -1.54 7.88 -10.07
N VAL A 95 -2.43 8.52 -9.31
CA VAL A 95 -3.83 8.13 -9.16
C VAL A 95 -4.72 9.32 -9.50
N LYS A 96 -5.78 9.08 -10.28
CA LYS A 96 -6.78 10.10 -10.63
C LYS A 96 -8.17 9.48 -10.61
N LEU A 97 -9.17 10.24 -10.14
CA LEU A 97 -10.58 9.83 -10.28
C LEU A 97 -10.97 9.77 -11.75
N ASN A 98 -11.67 8.70 -12.13
CA ASN A 98 -12.26 8.61 -13.45
C ASN A 98 -13.58 9.38 -13.43
N HIS A 99 -13.55 10.64 -13.89
CA HIS A 99 -14.78 11.34 -14.21
C HIS A 99 -15.29 10.75 -15.52
N GLY A 100 -16.28 9.87 -15.45
CA GLY A 100 -16.95 9.34 -16.64
C GLY A 100 -17.28 10.50 -17.58
N SER A 101 -16.78 10.42 -18.81
CA SER A 101 -17.23 11.26 -19.92
C SER A 101 -18.53 10.72 -20.48
#